data_AF-A0A0K0EVE9-F1
#
_entry.id   AF-A0A0K0EVE9-F1
#
_cell.length_a   1.000
_cell.length_b   1.000
_cell.length_c   1.000
_cell.angle_alpha   90.00
_cell.angle_beta   90.00
_cell.angle_gamma   90.00
#
_symmetry.space_group_name_H-M   'P 1'
#
loop_
_entity.id
_entity.type
_entity.pdbx_description
1 polymer ?
#
loop_
_entity_poly.entity_id
_entity_poly.type
_entity_poly.pdbx_seq_one_letter_code
_entity_poly.pdbx_strand_id
1 'polypeptide(L)'
;MKNEIEMSSKTKLAANSFTRSFIITAAVPFFIVGLPLFVLSIISIYFGKNSVVHHPEVIIRLLSLSPMINSLIIIFVISSNRKMFFKFIKKLIGKCNTPSVKIIKGSKYNEIRSQLRNIIHNKKKVIL
;
A
#
# COMPACT_ATOMS: atom_id res chain seq x y z
N MET A 1 11.65 16.10 -45.95
CA MET A 1 11.09 14.82 -45.47
C MET A 1 11.22 14.77 -43.96
N LYS A 2 10.13 14.92 -43.21
CA LYS A 2 10.10 14.70 -41.76
C LYS A 2 9.98 13.19 -41.54
N ASN A 3 11.05 12.57 -41.06
CA ASN A 3 10.98 11.19 -40.56
C ASN A 3 10.25 11.25 -39.21
N GLU A 4 8.92 11.14 -39.25
CA GLU A 4 8.16 10.89 -38.04
C GLU A 4 8.48 9.47 -37.59
N ILE A 5 9.32 9.37 -36.56
CA ILE A 5 9.57 8.12 -35.85
C ILE A 5 8.23 7.75 -35.20
N GLU A 6 7.49 6.88 -35.86
CA GLU A 6 6.16 6.47 -35.44
C GLU A 6 6.28 5.63 -34.16
N MET A 7 6.16 6.28 -33.01
CA MET A 7 6.18 5.58 -31.72
C MET A 7 5.01 4.60 -31.64
N SER A 8 5.34 3.33 -31.34
CA SER A 8 4.36 2.28 -31.04
C SER A 8 3.32 2.75 -30.01
N SER A 9 2.06 2.35 -30.21
CA SER A 9 0.93 2.67 -29.32
C SER A 9 1.19 2.32 -27.85
N LYS A 10 1.96 1.25 -27.60
CA LYS A 10 2.39 0.85 -26.25
C LYS A 10 3.34 1.88 -25.60
N THR A 11 4.26 2.43 -26.38
CA THR A 11 5.21 3.46 -25.93
C THR A 11 4.48 4.77 -25.62
N LYS A 12 3.51 5.17 -26.44
CA LYS A 12 2.67 6.36 -26.19
C LYS A 12 1.88 6.24 -24.88
N LEU A 13 1.28 5.06 -24.62
CA LEU A 13 0.56 4.80 -23.37
C LEU A 13 1.48 4.81 -22.15
N ALA A 14 2.67 4.21 -22.27
CA ALA A 14 3.67 4.23 -21.19
C ALA A 14 4.15 5.65 -20.89
N ALA A 15 4.46 6.43 -21.93
CA ALA A 15 4.86 7.83 -21.79
C ALA A 15 3.75 8.67 -21.14
N ASN A 16 2.50 8.54 -21.59
CA ASN A 16 1.37 9.26 -21.01
C ASN A 16 1.15 8.90 -19.53
N SER A 17 1.24 7.61 -19.18
CA SER A 17 1.14 7.17 -17.80
C SER A 17 2.29 7.71 -16.92
N PHE A 18 3.49 7.79 -17.47
CA PHE A 18 4.65 8.34 -16.77
C PHE A 18 4.48 9.85 -16.56
N THR A 19 4.14 10.61 -17.60
CA THR A 19 3.91 12.05 -17.52
C THR A 19 2.81 12.39 -16.52
N ARG A 20 1.69 11.67 -16.55
CA ARG A 20 0.61 11.83 -15.57
C ARG A 20 1.11 11.59 -14.15
N SER A 21 1.90 10.53 -13.95
CA SER A 21 2.46 10.21 -12.64
C SER A 21 3.39 11.34 -12.16
N PHE A 22 4.27 11.82 -13.03
CA PHE A 22 5.19 12.91 -12.77
C PHE A 22 4.47 14.20 -12.35
N ILE A 23 3.44 14.59 -13.09
CA ILE A 23 2.61 15.76 -12.77
C ILE A 23 1.97 15.61 -11.39
N ILE A 24 1.41 14.44 -11.07
CA ILE A 24 0.78 14.21 -9.76
C ILE A 24 1.83 14.26 -8.63
N THR A 25 3.00 13.64 -8.81
CA THR A 25 4.09 13.71 -7.82
C THR A 25 4.64 15.11 -7.61
N ALA A 26 4.55 16.01 -8.59
CA ALA A 26 4.97 17.40 -8.43
C ALA A 26 3.86 18.29 -7.85
N ALA A 27 2.63 18.14 -8.33
CA ALA A 27 1.52 19.01 -7.97
C ALA A 27 1.00 18.76 -6.55
N VAL A 28 0.82 17.49 -6.16
CA VAL A 28 0.17 17.15 -4.88
C VAL A 28 0.97 17.65 -3.67
N PRO A 29 2.30 17.48 -3.58
CA PRO A 29 3.07 18.02 -2.46
C PRO A 29 3.06 19.54 -2.41
N PHE A 30 3.03 20.20 -3.57
CA PHE A 30 2.90 21.64 -3.67
C PHE A 30 1.58 22.12 -3.07
N PHE A 31 0.46 21.49 -3.40
CA PHE A 31 -0.85 21.88 -2.84
C PHE A 31 -1.00 21.55 -1.35
N ILE A 32 -0.44 20.43 -0.88
CA ILE A 32 -0.60 20.00 0.52
C ILE A 32 0.36 20.74 1.46
N VAL A 33 1.60 21.00 1.03
CA VAL A 33 2.64 21.60 1.89
C VAL A 33 3.01 23.00 1.42
N GLY A 34 3.24 23.19 0.12
CA GLY A 34 3.67 24.46 -0.45
C GLY A 34 2.63 25.58 -0.29
N LEU A 35 1.36 25.32 -0.62
CA LEU A 35 0.29 26.31 -0.56
C LEU A 35 0.03 26.78 0.89
N PRO A 36 -0.10 25.91 1.91
CA PRO A 36 -0.20 26.36 3.29
C PRO A 36 0.99 27.18 3.76
N LEU A 37 2.22 26.79 3.40
CA LEU A 37 3.42 27.57 3.74
C LEU A 37 3.43 28.95 3.08
N PHE A 38 2.97 29.05 1.84
CA PHE A 38 2.85 30.31 1.13
C PHE A 38 1.82 31.24 1.80
N VAL A 39 0.64 30.72 2.14
CA VAL A 39 -0.40 31.46 2.87
C VAL A 39 0.10 31.92 4.23
N LEU A 40 0.73 31.04 5.00
CA LEU A 40 1.35 31.36 6.28
C LEU A 40 2.40 32.47 6.11
N SER A 41 3.24 32.41 5.08
CA SER A 41 4.24 33.44 4.81
C SER A 41 3.61 34.81 4.53
N ILE A 42 2.54 34.86 3.73
CA ILE A 42 1.78 36.09 3.48
C ILE A 42 1.19 36.64 4.78
N ILE A 43 0.51 35.81 5.58
CA ILE A 43 -0.08 36.25 6.85
C ILE A 43 0.98 36.84 7.77
N SER A 44 2.16 36.20 7.87
CA SER A 44 3.27 36.70 8.67
C SER A 44 3.81 38.05 8.20
N ILE A 45 3.78 38.35 6.91
CA ILE A 45 4.23 39.62 6.34
C ILE A 45 3.21 40.73 6.64
N TYR A 46 1.91 40.46 6.43
CA TYR A 46 0.86 41.48 6.52
C TYR A 46 0.36 41.76 7.94
N PHE A 47 0.29 40.75 8.81
CA PHE A 47 -0.31 40.86 10.15
C PHE A 47 0.74 40.93 11.28
N GLY A 48 2.03 40.89 10.93
CA GLY A 48 3.14 40.97 11.90
C GLY A 48 3.30 39.72 12.78
N LYS A 49 4.47 39.60 13.42
CA LYS A 49 4.88 38.41 14.21
C LYS A 49 3.96 38.09 15.39
N ASN A 50 3.20 39.05 15.91
CA ASN A 50 2.41 38.89 17.13
C ASN A 50 1.03 38.22 16.89
N SER A 51 0.59 38.11 15.65
CA SER A 51 -0.74 37.57 15.33
C SER A 51 -0.80 36.04 15.38
N VAL A 52 0.34 35.35 15.40
CA VAL A 52 0.37 33.87 15.35
C VAL A 52 1.55 33.30 16.16
N VAL A 53 1.31 33.11 17.46
CA VAL A 53 2.32 32.65 18.44
C VAL A 53 2.90 31.24 18.14
N HIS A 54 2.24 30.43 17.30
CA HIS A 54 2.65 29.06 16.96
C HIS A 54 3.19 28.87 15.53
N HIS A 55 3.42 29.94 14.78
CA HIS A 55 3.78 29.89 13.36
C HIS A 55 5.03 29.02 13.03
N PRO A 56 6.13 29.07 13.82
CA PRO A 56 7.33 28.29 13.51
C PRO A 56 7.12 26.78 13.67
N GLU A 57 6.39 26.36 14.71
CA GLU A 57 6.12 24.93 14.96
C GLU A 57 5.23 24.33 13.87
N VAL A 58 4.21 25.06 13.42
CA VAL A 58 3.32 24.61 12.34
C VAL A 58 4.08 24.47 11.03
N ILE A 59 4.98 25.41 10.72
CA ILE A 59 5.86 25.34 9.53
C ILE A 59 6.76 24.11 9.60
N ILE A 60 7.43 23.87 10.73
CA ILE A 60 8.34 22.72 10.91
C ILE A 60 7.57 21.40 10.77
N ARG A 61 6.37 21.30 11.36
CA ARG A 61 5.52 20.11 11.24
C ARG A 61 5.09 19.88 9.79
N LEU A 62 4.64 20.91 9.08
CA LEU A 62 4.27 20.83 7.66
C LEU A 62 5.44 20.40 6.78
N LEU A 63 6.64 20.95 7.01
CA LEU A 63 7.85 20.57 6.30
C LEU A 63 8.22 19.10 6.58
N SER A 64 8.10 18.66 7.84
CA SER A 64 8.39 17.27 8.22
C SER A 64 7.44 16.24 7.59
N LEU A 65 6.23 16.66 7.20
CA LEU A 65 5.26 15.80 6.49
C LEU A 65 5.58 15.65 5.00
N SER A 66 6.37 16.55 4.41
CA SER A 66 6.66 16.54 2.96
C SER A 66 7.28 15.22 2.47
N PRO A 67 8.32 14.64 3.12
CA PRO A 67 8.88 13.35 2.71
C PRO A 67 7.87 12.21 2.81
N MET A 68 6.99 12.24 3.82
CA MET A 68 5.97 11.22 4.02
C MET A 68 4.92 11.27 2.90
N ILE A 69 4.44 12.48 2.57
CA ILE A 69 3.48 12.71 1.49
C ILE A 69 4.08 12.25 0.14
N ASN A 70 5.33 12.62 -0.14
CA ASN A 70 6.03 12.19 -1.36
C ASN A 70 6.12 10.66 -1.45
N SER A 71 6.50 10.01 -0.36
CA SER A 71 6.61 8.55 -0.30
C SER A 71 5.26 7.86 -0.56
N LEU A 72 4.18 8.36 0.03
CA LEU A 72 2.83 7.85 -0.20
C LEU A 72 2.41 8.01 -1.66
N ILE A 73 2.61 9.19 -2.26
CA ILE A 73 2.25 9.43 -3.65
C ILE A 73 3.03 8.50 -4.58
N ILE A 74 4.33 8.33 -4.38
CA ILE A 74 5.18 7.43 -5.17
C ILE A 74 4.69 5.99 -5.09
N ILE A 75 4.23 5.54 -3.92
CA ILE A 75 3.69 4.19 -3.72
C ILE A 75 2.35 4.01 -4.47
N PHE A 76 1.44 4.98 -4.38
CA PHE A 76 0.07 4.82 -4.91
C PHE A 76 -0.09 5.19 -6.38
N VAL A 77 0.67 6.18 -6.87
CA VAL A 77 0.55 6.69 -8.25
C VAL A 77 1.30 5.79 -9.24
N ILE A 78 2.50 5.33 -8.89
CA ILE A 78 3.29 4.46 -9.77
C ILE A 78 2.80 3.03 -9.61
N SER A 79 2.16 2.50 -10.67
CA SER A 79 1.56 1.17 -10.66
C SER A 79 2.54 0.03 -10.32
N SER A 80 3.82 0.17 -10.71
CA SER A 80 4.89 -0.77 -10.36
C SER A 80 5.15 -0.79 -8.85
N ASN A 81 5.30 0.39 -8.24
CA ASN A 81 5.53 0.55 -6.81
C ASN A 81 4.34 0.03 -6.00
N ARG A 82 3.12 0.33 -6.45
CA ARG A 82 1.89 -0.19 -5.83
C ARG A 82 1.88 -1.71 -5.76
N LYS A 83 2.23 -2.39 -6.86
CA LYS A 83 2.30 -3.86 -6.91
C LYS A 83 3.37 -4.40 -5.96
N MET A 84 4.53 -3.74 -5.89
CA MET A 84 5.61 -4.14 -5.00
C MET A 84 5.23 -3.95 -3.52
N PHE A 85 4.59 -2.83 -3.19
CA PHE A 85 4.06 -2.54 -1.86
C PHE A 85 3.02 -3.56 -1.42
N PHE A 86 2.03 -3.90 -2.26
CA PHE A 86 1.06 -4.94 -1.94
C PHE A 86 1.70 -6.32 -1.74
N LYS A 87 2.71 -6.68 -2.53
CA LYS A 87 3.48 -7.91 -2.30
C LYS A 87 4.20 -7.89 -0.96
N PHE A 88 4.80 -6.76 -0.60
CA PHE A 88 5.49 -6.57 0.68
C PHE A 88 4.53 -6.67 1.87
N ILE A 89 3.39 -5.97 1.83
CA ILE A 89 2.34 -6.04 2.86
C ILE A 89 1.79 -7.47 2.96
N LYS A 90 1.54 -8.15 1.84
CA LYS A 90 1.10 -9.55 1.86
C LYS A 90 2.14 -10.48 2.49
N LYS A 91 3.43 -10.20 2.31
CA LYS A 91 4.53 -10.96 2.95
C LYS A 91 4.61 -10.69 4.46
N LEU A 92 4.33 -9.46 4.90
CA LEU A 92 4.25 -9.11 6.32
C LEU A 92 3.04 -9.76 6.99
N ILE A 93 1.85 -9.62 6.41
CA ILE A 93 0.61 -10.20 6.96
C ILE A 93 0.63 -11.73 6.84
N GLY A 94 1.16 -12.27 5.75
CA GLY A 94 1.29 -13.72 5.53
C GLY A 94 2.23 -14.42 6.52
N LYS A 95 3.09 -13.68 7.23
CA LYS A 95 3.86 -14.21 8.38
C LYS A 95 3.03 -14.29 9.68
N CYS A 96 1.91 -13.57 9.77
CA CYS A 96 1.00 -13.62 10.92
C CYS A 96 -0.12 -14.66 10.79
N ASN A 97 -0.23 -15.35 9.64
CA ASN A 97 -1.11 -16.50 9.52
C ASN A 97 -0.47 -17.70 10.21
N THR A 98 -0.93 -17.92 11.44
CA THR A 98 -1.11 -19.18 12.16
C THR A 98 -0.58 -20.44 11.47
N PRO A 99 0.15 -21.31 12.20
CA PRO A 99 0.72 -22.53 11.64
C PRO A 99 -0.34 -23.25 10.83
N SER A 100 -0.01 -23.50 9.56
CA SER A 100 -0.87 -24.20 8.62
C SER A 100 -1.41 -25.45 9.32
N VAL A 101 -2.66 -25.40 9.76
CA VAL A 101 -3.39 -26.60 10.15
C VAL A 101 -3.36 -27.42 8.87
N LYS A 102 -2.53 -28.47 8.85
CA LYS A 102 -2.51 -29.44 7.77
C LYS A 102 -3.92 -29.97 7.73
N ILE A 103 -4.75 -29.42 6.84
CA ILE A 103 -6.03 -29.98 6.48
C ILE A 103 -5.66 -31.38 6.00
N ILE A 104 -5.96 -32.36 6.85
CA ILE A 104 -5.77 -33.76 6.54
C ILE A 104 -6.59 -33.97 5.27
N LYS A 105 -5.91 -34.12 4.12
CA LYS A 105 -6.55 -34.38 2.84
C LYS A 105 -7.52 -35.54 3.03
N GLY A 106 -8.70 -35.43 2.43
CA GLY A 106 -9.86 -36.30 2.70
C GLY A 106 -9.58 -37.82 2.67
N SER A 107 -8.51 -38.30 2.01
CA SER A 107 -8.13 -39.71 2.05
C SER A 107 -7.71 -40.17 3.45
N LYS A 108 -6.87 -39.41 4.18
CA LYS A 108 -6.45 -39.77 5.55
C LYS A 108 -7.58 -39.62 6.55
N TYR A 109 -8.49 -38.67 6.34
CA TYR A 109 -9.67 -38.52 7.19
C TYR A 109 -10.60 -39.73 7.03
N ASN A 110 -10.83 -40.19 5.79
CA ASN A 110 -11.63 -41.38 5.52
C ASN A 110 -10.98 -42.65 6.09
N GLU A 111 -9.65 -42.75 6.02
CA GLU A 111 -8.90 -43.86 6.62
C GLU A 111 -9.04 -43.87 8.16
N ILE A 112 -8.80 -42.74 8.83
CA ILE A 112 -8.97 -42.60 10.29
C ILE A 112 -10.44 -42.88 10.69
N ARG A 113 -11.41 -42.39 9.93
CA ARG A 113 -12.84 -42.64 10.16
C ARG A 113 -13.22 -44.12 9.98
N SER A 114 -12.57 -44.82 9.06
CA SER A 114 -12.79 -46.27 8.85
C SER A 114 -12.21 -47.09 10.00
N GLN A 115 -11.01 -46.74 10.49
CA GLN A 115 -10.37 -47.38 11.64
C GLN A 115 -11.19 -47.17 12.92
N LEU A 116 -11.68 -45.94 13.17
CA LEU A 116 -12.53 -45.64 14.32
C LEU A 116 -13.86 -46.42 14.30
N ARG A 117 -14.48 -46.60 13.13
CA ARG A 117 -15.69 -47.43 13.00
C ARG A 117 -15.43 -48.90 13.31
N ASN A 118 -14.30 -49.44 12.84
CA ASN A 118 -13.92 -50.83 13.14
C ASN A 118 -13.65 -51.05 14.63
N ILE A 119 -13.00 -50.09 15.31
CA ILE A 119 -12.75 -50.17 16.77
C ILE A 119 -14.07 -50.15 17.55
N ILE A 120 -15.00 -49.24 17.20
CA ILE A 120 -16.31 -49.15 17.86
C ILE A 120 -17.12 -50.44 17.64
N HIS A 121 -17.09 -50.99 16.42
CA HIS A 121 -17.83 -52.20 16.11
C HIS A 121 -17.27 -53.42 16.86
N ASN A 122 -15.95 -53.56 16.95
CA ASN A 122 -15.32 -54.63 17.72
C ASN A 122 -15.56 -54.49 19.22
N LYS A 123 -15.52 -53.27 19.78
CA LYS A 123 -15.87 -53.07 21.20
C LYS A 123 -17.31 -53.46 21.52
N LYS A 124 -18.27 -53.23 20.60
CA LYS A 124 -19.66 -53.67 20.79
C LYS A 124 -19.84 -55.20 20.76
N LYS A 125 -18.95 -55.95 20.08
CA LYS A 125 -18.99 -57.41 20.06
C LYS A 125 -18.38 -58.08 21.29
N VAL A 126 -17.57 -57.36 22.07
CA VAL A 126 -16.90 -57.89 23.27
C VAL A 126 -17.75 -57.73 24.54
N ILE A 127 -18.87 -56.99 24.47
CA ILE A 127 -19.76 -56.69 25.60
C ILE A 127 -21.07 -57.53 25.52
N LEU A 128 -21.17 -58.46 24.58
CA LEU A 128 -22.20 -59.51 24.51
C LEU A 128 -21.55 -60.87 24.79
#